data_AF-A0A957AWV5-F1
#
_entry.id   AF-A0A957AWV5-F1
#
_cell.length_a   1.000
_cell.length_b   1.000
_cell.length_c   1.000
_cell.angle_alpha   90.00
_cell.angle_beta   90.00
_cell.angle_gamma   90.00
#
_symmetry.space_group_name_H-M   'P 1'
#
loop_
_entity.id
_entity.type
_entity.pdbx_description
1 polymer ?
#
loop_
_entity_poly.entity_id
_entity_poly.type
_entity_poly.pdbx_seq_one_letter_code
_entity_poly.pdbx_strand_id
1 'polypeptide(L)' 'MPHIYTQNFPIEFDGTAHPSAVVCGFHGRFTILTPRLIRLEYSPTDEYEDRPSQAFWYRR' A
#
# COMPACT_ATOMS: atom_id res chain seq x y z
N MET A 1 17.80 -35.74 3.40
CA MET A 1 16.93 -35.20 2.34
C MET A 1 16.57 -33.77 2.73
N PRO A 2 17.11 -32.72 2.07
CA PRO A 2 16.71 -31.35 2.36
C PRO A 2 15.28 -31.14 1.89
N HIS A 3 14.39 -30.68 2.77
CA HIS A 3 13.08 -30.19 2.37
C HIS A 3 13.27 -28.80 1.77
N ILE A 4 13.20 -28.73 0.45
CA ILE A 4 13.16 -27.49 -0.31
C ILE A 4 11.77 -26.88 -0.06
N TYR A 5 11.68 -25.88 0.83
CA TYR A 5 10.47 -25.08 1.01
C TYR A 5 10.37 -24.01 -0.10
N THR A 6 10.31 -24.43 -1.36
CA THR A 6 9.98 -23.52 -2.47
C THR A 6 8.54 -23.77 -2.89
N GLN A 7 7.62 -23.71 -1.92
CA GLN A 7 6.20 -23.59 -2.25
C GLN A 7 5.95 -22.12 -2.59
N ASN A 8 5.49 -21.86 -3.81
CA ASN A 8 4.85 -20.60 -4.13
C ASN A 8 3.60 -20.51 -3.26
N PHE A 9 3.61 -19.60 -2.28
CA PHE A 9 2.41 -19.20 -1.56
C PHE A 9 1.80 -18.04 -2.35
N PRO A 10 0.77 -18.26 -3.18
CA PRO A 10 0.06 -17.16 -3.80
C PRO A 10 -0.64 -16.40 -2.68
N ILE A 11 -0.07 -15.25 -2.29
CA ILE A 11 -0.72 -14.36 -1.35
C ILE A 11 -1.54 -13.40 -2.19
N GLU A 12 -2.86 -13.47 -2.04
CA GLU A 12 -3.79 -12.53 -2.66
C GLU A 12 -3.66 -11.19 -1.94
N PHE A 13 -3.37 -10.13 -2.70
CA PHE A 13 -3.34 -8.77 -2.21
C PHE A 13 -4.13 -7.88 -3.16
N ASP A 14 -4.95 -7.00 -2.60
CA ASP A 14 -5.52 -5.87 -3.31
C ASP A 14 -4.87 -4.60 -2.75
N GLY A 15 -4.16 -3.88 -3.62
CA GLY A 15 -3.53 -2.60 -3.26
C GLY A 15 -4.43 -1.39 -3.52
N THR A 16 -5.59 -1.61 -4.14
CA THR A 16 -6.52 -0.55 -4.49
C THR A 16 -7.22 -0.04 -3.23
N ALA A 17 -7.12 1.25 -2.97
CA ALA A 17 -7.81 1.86 -1.86
C ALA A 17 -9.33 1.90 -2.10
N HIS A 18 -10.12 1.69 -1.06
CA HIS A 18 -11.56 1.97 -1.14
C HIS A 18 -11.76 3.47 -1.44
N PRO A 19 -12.63 3.86 -2.41
CA PRO A 19 -12.75 5.25 -2.83
C PRO A 19 -13.06 6.24 -1.70
N SER A 20 -13.84 5.82 -0.70
CA SER A 20 -14.15 6.68 0.47
C SER A 20 -12.99 6.90 1.43
N ALA A 21 -11.89 6.15 1.28
CA ALA A 21 -10.68 6.28 2.08
C ALA A 21 -9.63 7.19 1.41
N VAL A 22 -9.94 7.71 0.22
CA VAL A 22 -9.03 8.55 -0.58
C VAL A 22 -9.46 10.01 -0.50
N VAL A 23 -8.51 10.89 -0.21
CA VAL A 23 -8.66 12.34 -0.29
C VAL A 23 -7.58 12.88 -1.22
N CYS A 24 -7.98 13.55 -2.30
CA CYS A 24 -7.06 14.15 -3.26
C CYS A 24 -7.12 15.68 -3.21
N GLY A 25 -5.98 16.33 -3.46
CA GLY A 25 -5.89 17.79 -3.62
C GLY A 25 -4.49 18.21 -4.01
N PHE A 26 -4.36 19.26 -4.84
CA PHE A 26 -3.08 19.86 -5.30
C PHE A 26 -1.92 18.86 -5.47
N HIS A 27 -2.05 17.93 -6.43
CA HIS A 27 -1.07 16.88 -6.72
C HIS A 27 -0.82 15.83 -5.62
N GLY A 28 -1.48 15.95 -4.47
CA GLY A 28 -1.42 15.04 -3.34
C GLY A 28 -2.59 14.07 -3.29
N ARG A 29 -2.29 12.80 -2.96
CA ARG A 29 -3.27 11.77 -2.58
C ARG A 29 -2.99 11.29 -1.17
N PHE A 30 -4.01 11.34 -0.32
CA PHE A 30 -4.00 10.77 1.03
C PHE A 30 -4.92 9.56 1.05
N THR A 31 -4.40 8.42 1.47
CA THR A 31 -5.18 7.20 1.65
C THR A 31 -5.17 6.81 3.12
N ILE A 32 -6.34 6.78 3.74
CA ILE A 32 -6.51 6.29 5.11
C ILE A 32 -6.43 4.75 5.09
N LEU A 33 -5.32 4.19 5.58
CA LEU A 33 -5.12 2.74 5.63
C LEU A 33 -5.71 2.13 6.92
N THR A 34 -5.49 2.80 8.05
CA THR A 34 -6.07 2.46 9.37
C THR A 34 -6.24 3.75 10.19
N PRO A 35 -6.90 3.75 11.36
CA PRO A 35 -7.07 4.95 12.18
C PRO A 35 -5.78 5.67 12.58
N ARG A 36 -4.60 5.04 12.42
CA ARG A 36 -3.28 5.62 12.76
C ARG A 36 -2.25 5.48 11.64
N LEU A 37 -2.67 5.11 10.44
CA LEU A 37 -1.77 4.98 9.29
C LEU A 37 -2.41 5.59 8.06
N ILE A 38 -1.73 6.58 7.51
CA ILE A 38 -2.09 7.25 6.26
C ILE A 38 -0.93 7.06 5.29
N ARG A 39 -1.26 6.74 4.04
CA ARG A 39 -0.32 6.81 2.92
C ARG A 39 -0.47 8.18 2.26
N LEU A 40 0.65 8.86 2.06
CA LEU A 40 0.72 10.13 1.35
C LEU A 40 1.51 9.92 0.06
N GLU A 41 0.96 10.37 -1.04
CA GLU A 41 1.60 10.36 -2.35
C GLU A 41 1.51 11.74 -2.96
N TYR A 42 2.57 12.16 -3.65
CA TYR A 42 2.60 13.37 -4.46
C TYR A 42 2.95 13.00 -5.89
N SER A 43 2.22 13.55 -6.86
CA SER A 43 2.48 13.34 -8.27
C SER A 43 2.17 14.60 -9.07
N PRO A 44 3.15 15.19 -9.78
CA PRO A 44 2.91 16.38 -10.61
C PRO A 44 1.97 16.11 -11.80
N THR A 45 1.71 14.84 -12.13
CA THR A 45 0.83 14.40 -13.21
C THR A 45 -0.44 13.71 -12.70
N ASP A 46 -0.67 13.72 -11.38
CA ASP A 46 -1.80 13.05 -10.72
C ASP A 46 -1.86 11.52 -10.97
N GLU A 47 -0.70 10.91 -11.25
CA GLU A 47 -0.53 9.46 -11.32
C GLU A 47 -0.01 8.90 -9.99
N TYR A 48 -0.73 7.94 -9.42
CA TYR A 48 -0.45 7.39 -8.08
C TYR A 48 -0.30 5.86 -8.10
N GLU A 49 0.23 5.28 -7.03
CA GLU A 49 0.56 3.86 -6.95
C GLU A 49 -0.49 3.08 -6.14
N ASP A 50 -1.12 2.09 -6.79
CA ASP A 50 -2.14 1.20 -6.19
C ASP A 50 -1.59 -0.19 -5.86
N ARG A 51 -0.27 -0.31 -5.62
CA ARG A 51 0.33 -1.52 -5.06
C ARG A 51 0.16 -1.57 -3.54
N PRO A 52 -0.07 -2.77 -2.96
CA PRO A 52 -0.15 -2.96 -1.52
C PRO A 52 1.15 -2.49 -0.85
N SER A 53 1.00 -1.82 0.29
CA SER A 53 2.13 -1.31 1.08
C SER A 53 2.47 -2.26 2.21
N GLN A 54 3.75 -2.54 2.41
CA GLN A 54 4.22 -3.24 3.60
C GLN A 54 4.54 -2.23 4.71
N ALA A 55 3.74 -2.20 5.77
CA ALA A 55 3.99 -1.30 6.89
C ALA A 55 5.23 -1.76 7.69
N PHE A 56 6.16 -0.83 7.93
CA PHE A 56 7.48 -1.01 8.56
C PHE A 56 7.56 -2.11 9.63
N TRP A 57 8.57 -2.97 9.53
CA TRP A 57 8.85 -4.07 10.46
C TRP A 57 9.49 -3.59 11.77
N TYR A 58 10.29 -2.52 11.71
CA TYR A 58 10.94 -1.90 12.86
C TYR A 58 10.80 -0.40 12.76
N ARG A 59 10.36 0.24 13.84
CA ARG A 59 10.23 1.69 13.97
C ARG A 59 10.91 2.03 15.29
N ARG A 60 12.04 2.74 15.26
CA ARG A 60 12.66 3.30 16.47
C ARG A 60 12.10 4.69 16.71
#